data_AF-A0A9Q9IAD7-F1
#
_entry.id   AF-A0A9Q9IAD7-F1
#
_cell.length_a   1.000
_cell.length_b   1.000
_cell.length_c   1.000
_cell.angle_alpha   90.00
_cell.angle_beta   90.00
_cell.angle_gamma   90.00
#
_symmetry.space_group_name_H-M   'P 1'
#
loop_
_entity.id
_entity.type
_entity.pdbx_description
1 polymer ?
#
loop_
_entity_poly.entity_id
_entity_poly.type
_entity_poly.pdbx_seq_one_letter_code
_entity_poly.pdbx_strand_id
1 'polypeptide(L)' 'MRWVLRPDRNGVHHAELAPHDGKEIYAFGDTDANGRVEITLMDGTRVRARRGELIPC' A
#
# COMPACT_ATOMS: atom_id res chain seq x y z
N MET A 1 6.87 15.11 1.07
CA MET A 1 5.95 14.40 0.15
C MET A 1 5.33 13.27 0.94
N ARG A 2 4.01 13.27 1.12
CA ARG A 2 3.29 12.29 1.93
C ARG A 2 2.68 11.25 0.98
N TRP A 3 2.57 10.00 1.42
CA TRP A 3 1.93 8.95 0.65
C TRP A 3 0.91 8.23 1.53
N VAL A 4 -0.19 7.79 0.94
CA VAL A 4 -1.27 7.09 1.66
C VAL A 4 -1.65 5.83 0.89
N LEU A 5 -1.94 4.75 1.62
CA LEU A 5 -2.49 3.52 1.05
C LEU A 5 -3.99 3.68 0.77
N ARG A 6 -4.39 3.37 -0.47
CA ARG A 6 -5.76 3.32 -0.98
C ARG A 6 -5.95 1.99 -1.74
N PRO A 7 -6.38 0.92 -1.06
CA PRO A 7 -6.53 -0.39 -1.67
C PRO A 7 -7.59 -0.39 -2.78
N ASP A 8 -7.35 -1.11 -3.87
CA ASP A 8 -8.36 -1.36 -4.90
C ASP A 8 -9.50 -2.19 -4.31
N ARG A 9 -10.72 -1.66 -4.34
CA ARG A 9 -11.92 -2.33 -3.83
C ARG A 9 -12.30 -3.60 -4.58
N ASN A 10 -11.85 -3.71 -5.82
CA ASN A 10 -12.05 -4.90 -6.66
C ASN A 10 -10.81 -5.79 -6.72
N GLY A 11 -9.75 -5.42 -5.98
CA GLY A 11 -8.50 -6.15 -5.94
C GLY A 11 -8.62 -7.46 -5.16
N VAL A 12 -7.90 -8.49 -5.63
CA VAL A 12 -7.85 -9.82 -4.97
C VAL A 12 -7.34 -9.73 -3.52
N HIS A 13 -6.56 -8.70 -3.18
CA HIS A 13 -6.00 -8.46 -1.83
C HIS A 13 -6.78 -7.39 -1.06
N HIS A 14 -7.94 -6.96 -1.56
CA HIS A 14 -8.72 -5.89 -0.92
C HIS A 14 -9.03 -6.22 0.55
N ALA A 15 -9.46 -7.45 0.84
CA ALA A 15 -9.82 -7.85 2.20
C ALA A 15 -8.64 -7.76 3.19
N GLU A 16 -7.41 -8.04 2.73
CA GLU A 16 -6.19 -7.93 3.54
C GLU A 16 -5.80 -6.46 3.76
N LEU A 17 -5.94 -5.62 2.72
CA LEU A 17 -5.48 -4.23 2.74
C LEU A 17 -6.54 -3.23 3.25
N ALA A 18 -7.83 -3.59 3.22
CA ALA A 18 -8.94 -2.73 3.64
C ALA A 18 -8.81 -2.18 5.08
N PRO A 19 -8.31 -2.94 6.08
CA PRO A 19 -8.04 -2.42 7.42
C PRO A 19 -6.96 -1.33 7.46
N HIS A 20 -6.22 -1.15 6.37
CA HIS A 20 -5.13 -0.20 6.22
C HIS A 20 -5.46 0.94 5.25
N ASP A 21 -6.67 1.00 4.67
CA ASP A 21 -7.09 2.13 3.88
C ASP A 21 -7.06 3.41 4.71
N GLY A 22 -6.46 4.47 4.19
CA GLY A 22 -6.28 5.73 4.92
C GLY A 22 -4.91 5.87 5.55
N LYS A 23 -4.20 4.76 5.80
CA LYS A 23 -2.94 4.81 6.54
C LYS A 23 -1.83 5.43 5.71
N GLU A 24 -1.09 6.31 6.35
CA GLU A 24 0.11 6.89 5.78
C GLU A 24 1.21 5.86 5.59
N ILE A 25 1.97 6.04 4.52
CA ILE A 25 3.10 5.21 4.18
C ILE A 25 4.37 5.91 4.65
N TYR A 26 5.14 5.22 5.48
CA TYR A 26 6.45 5.65 5.93
C TYR A 26 7.53 5.40 4.87
N ALA A 27 7.53 4.19 4.29
CA ALA A 27 8.48 3.77 3.29
C ALA A 27 7.88 2.72 2.36
N PHE A 28 8.40 2.64 1.13
CA PHE A 28 8.08 1.57 0.20
C PHE A 28 9.32 1.21 -0.61
N GLY A 29 9.45 -0.07 -0.96
CA GLY A 29 10.58 -0.59 -1.72
C GLY A 29 10.36 -0.57 -3.23
N ASP A 30 11.17 -1.38 -3.92
CA ASP A 30 11.02 -1.63 -5.35
C ASP A 30 9.78 -2.46 -5.65
N THR A 31 9.32 -2.36 -6.89
CA THR A 31 8.20 -3.16 -7.39
C THR A 31 8.72 -4.49 -7.90
N ASP A 32 8.10 -5.59 -7.47
CA ASP A 32 8.41 -6.94 -7.94
C ASP A 32 7.93 -7.18 -9.38
N ALA A 33 8.30 -8.33 -9.95
CA ALA A 33 7.92 -8.72 -11.30
C ALA A 33 6.39 -8.84 -11.51
N ASN A 34 5.61 -8.92 -10.44
CA ASN A 34 4.15 -9.00 -10.46
C ASN A 34 3.48 -7.63 -10.21
N GLY A 35 4.25 -6.54 -10.19
CA GLY A 35 3.74 -5.20 -9.99
C GLY A 35 3.39 -4.87 -8.53
N ARG A 36 3.85 -5.68 -7.56
CA ARG A 36 3.62 -5.44 -6.13
C ARG A 36 4.81 -4.76 -5.48
N VAL A 37 4.54 -3.91 -4.50
CA VAL A 37 5.52 -3.21 -3.70
C VAL A 37 5.28 -3.54 -2.23
N GLU A 38 6.35 -3.83 -1.50
CA GLU A 38 6.30 -3.90 -0.03
C GLU A 38 6.30 -2.49 0.54
N ILE A 39 5.32 -2.21 1.42
CA ILE A 39 5.14 -0.92 2.06
C ILE A 39 5.19 -1.07 3.56
N THR A 40 5.83 -0.11 4.23
CA THR A 40 5.79 0.07 5.68
C THR A 40 4.90 1.27 5.98
N LEU A 41 3.83 1.05 6.73
CA LEU A 41 2.92 2.09 7.19
C LEU A 41 3.52 2.83 8.39
N MET A 42 3.01 4.02 8.69
CA MET A 42 3.50 4.84 9.82
C MET A 42 3.35 4.17 11.20
N ASP A 43 2.46 3.19 11.33
CA ASP A 43 2.31 2.37 12.55
C ASP A 43 3.29 1.17 12.61
N GLY A 44 4.20 1.06 11.63
CA GLY A 44 5.17 -0.03 11.51
C GLY A 44 4.65 -1.29 10.81
N THR A 45 3.35 -1.36 10.49
CA THR A 45 2.77 -2.50 9.77
C THR A 45 3.39 -2.61 8.38
N ARG A 46 3.72 -3.84 7.96
CA ARG A 46 4.19 -4.12 6.60
C ARG A 46 3.14 -4.88 5.82
N VAL A 47 2.84 -4.41 4.62
CA VAL A 47 1.91 -5.07 3.69
C VAL A 47 2.45 -5.04 2.26
N ARG A 48 1.87 -5.83 1.36
CA ARG A 48 2.16 -5.75 -0.08
C ARG A 48 0.97 -5.17 -0.84
N ALA A 49 1.21 -4.08 -1.55
CA ALA A 49 0.22 -3.39 -2.36
C ALA A 49 0.71 -3.25 -3.80
N ARG A 50 -0.14 -2.81 -4.73
CA ARG A 50 0.25 -2.40 -6.08
C ARG A 50 0.64 -0.93 -6.09
N ARG A 51 1.50 -0.54 -7.02
CA ARG A 51 1.93 0.86 -7.14
C ARG A 51 0.77 1.86 -7.28
N GLY A 52 -0.30 1.48 -7.98
CA GLY A 52 -1.49 2.31 -8.15
C GLY A 52 -2.34 2.49 -6.89
N GLU A 53 -2.08 1.72 -5.83
CA GLU A 53 -2.76 1.84 -4.53
C GLU A 53 -2.02 2.80 -3.58
N LEU A 54 -0.86 3.33 -3.98
CA LEU A 54 -0.09 4.32 -3.24
C LEU A 54 -0.39 5.69 -3.84
N ILE A 55 -1.05 6.57 -3.08
CA ILE A 55 -1.48 7.89 -3.55
C ILE A 55 -0.62 8.99 -2.93
N PRO A 56 0.02 9.88 -3.71
CA PRO A 56 0.74 11.01 -3.17
C PRO A 56 -0.24 12.06 -2.61
N CYS A 57 0.11 12.67 -1.48
CA CYS A 57 -0.67 13.68 -0.75
C CYS A 57 0.20 14.85 -0.31
#